data_AF-A0A396PXY8-F1
#
_entry.id   AF-A0A396PXY8-F1
#
_cell.length_a   1.000
_cell.length_b   1.000
_cell.length_c   1.000
_cell.angle_alpha   90.00
_cell.angle_beta   90.00
_cell.angle_gamma   90.00
#
_symmetry.space_group_name_H-M   'P 1'
#
loop_
_entity.id
_entity.type
_entity.pdbx_description
1 polymer ?
#
loop_
_entity_poly.entity_id
_entity_poly.type
_entity_poly.pdbx_seq_one_letter_code
_entity_poly.pdbx_strand_id
1 'polypeptide(L)'
;MIREQDPFRNKYLQRSMIMMKNLFKKFRENKKGFTLAELLVVVAIVGILVAISIPVFTSQLSKARKATNLANLRAAKAAAVAEYLTGEKEGAEIYNYDIASGEAVLVGENGVTQATDKEKTLTPADNDKTYTEKKFSKFSVKVTTGATAKDKSEVVLYAE
;
A
#
# COMPACT_ATOMS: atom_id res chain seq x y z
N MET A 1 -5.58 -11.35 87.80
CA MET A 1 -6.07 -10.25 86.95
C MET A 1 -6.55 -10.85 85.64
N ILE A 2 -7.84 -11.19 85.55
CA ILE A 2 -8.43 -11.80 84.36
C ILE A 2 -8.86 -10.65 83.45
N ARG A 3 -8.30 -10.58 82.24
CA ARG A 3 -8.69 -9.61 81.22
C ARG A 3 -9.99 -10.12 80.57
N GLU A 4 -11.12 -9.57 81.01
CA GLU A 4 -12.41 -9.67 80.33
C GLU A 4 -12.23 -9.19 78.88
N GLN A 5 -12.45 -10.07 77.91
CA GLN A 5 -12.40 -9.72 76.49
C GLN A 5 -13.77 -9.16 76.10
N ASP A 6 -13.83 -7.88 75.75
CA ASP A 6 -15.08 -7.18 75.41
C ASP A 6 -15.81 -7.89 74.24
N PRO A 7 -17.03 -8.41 74.44
CA PRO A 7 -17.76 -9.16 73.42
C PRO A 7 -18.20 -8.29 72.23
N PHE A 8 -18.11 -6.96 72.36
CA PHE A 8 -18.54 -6.00 71.34
C PHE A 8 -17.56 -5.84 70.17
N ARG A 9 -16.24 -6.06 70.35
CA ARG A 9 -15.25 -5.92 69.26
C ARG A 9 -15.50 -6.89 68.10
N ASN A 10 -15.98 -8.10 68.38
CA ASN A 10 -16.17 -9.14 67.36
C ASN A 10 -17.39 -8.83 66.45
N LYS A 11 -18.42 -8.17 66.98
CA LYS A 11 -19.67 -7.91 66.24
C LYS A 11 -19.50 -6.89 65.11
N TYR A 12 -18.65 -5.87 65.28
CA TYR A 12 -18.38 -4.87 64.25
C TYR A 12 -17.50 -5.42 63.11
N LEU A 13 -16.50 -6.24 63.45
CA LEU A 13 -15.61 -6.88 62.47
C LEU A 13 -16.33 -7.91 61.60
N GLN A 14 -17.28 -8.66 62.16
CA GLN A 14 -18.08 -9.58 61.37
C GLN A 14 -19.04 -8.85 60.41
N ARG A 15 -19.59 -7.70 60.82
CA ARG A 15 -20.53 -6.93 59.99
C ARG A 15 -19.84 -6.31 58.77
N SER A 16 -18.62 -5.77 58.93
CA SER A 16 -17.84 -5.25 57.79
C SER A 16 -17.41 -6.37 56.84
N MET A 17 -17.04 -7.54 57.37
CA MET A 17 -16.64 -8.70 56.57
C MET A 17 -17.81 -9.30 55.77
N ILE A 18 -19.03 -9.30 56.32
CA ILE A 18 -20.26 -9.72 55.61
C ILE A 18 -20.58 -8.74 54.47
N MET A 19 -20.46 -7.44 54.71
CA MET A 19 -20.66 -6.40 53.69
C MET A 19 -19.66 -6.56 52.53
N MET A 20 -18.38 -6.77 52.83
CA MET A 20 -17.32 -6.98 51.84
C MET A 20 -17.58 -8.25 51.01
N LYS A 21 -17.99 -9.36 51.65
CA LYS A 21 -18.33 -10.62 50.98
C LYS A 21 -19.50 -10.48 49.99
N ASN A 22 -20.52 -9.68 50.33
CA ASN A 22 -21.66 -9.44 49.45
C ASN A 22 -21.31 -8.52 48.26
N LEU A 23 -20.35 -7.60 48.41
CA LEU A 23 -19.83 -6.78 47.32
C LEU A 23 -19.07 -7.62 46.27
N PHE A 24 -18.18 -8.52 46.69
CA PHE A 24 -17.46 -9.42 45.78
C PHE A 24 -18.37 -10.41 45.05
N LYS A 25 -19.47 -10.85 45.69
CA LYS A 25 -20.46 -11.74 45.07
C LYS A 25 -21.18 -11.07 43.89
N LYS A 26 -21.59 -9.80 44.03
CA LYS A 26 -22.23 -9.02 42.94
C LYS A 26 -21.33 -8.78 41.73
N PHE A 27 -20.01 -8.69 41.92
CA PHE A 27 -19.05 -8.56 40.81
C PHE A 27 -18.87 -9.84 40.00
N ARG A 28 -19.15 -11.02 40.60
CA ARG A 28 -19.01 -12.32 39.93
C ARG A 28 -20.26 -12.73 39.15
N GLU A 29 -21.43 -12.19 39.51
CA GLU A 29 -22.72 -12.54 38.92
C GLU A 29 -23.00 -11.83 37.58
N ASN A 30 -22.20 -10.81 37.21
CA ASN A 30 -22.39 -10.01 35.98
C ASN A 30 -21.39 -10.29 34.86
N LYS A 31 -20.61 -11.38 34.91
CA LYS A 31 -19.70 -11.75 33.83
C LYS A 31 -20.39 -12.68 32.82
N LYS A 32 -21.27 -12.12 31.99
CA LYS A 32 -21.66 -12.77 30.73
C LYS A 32 -20.47 -12.64 29.77
N GLY A 33 -19.63 -13.67 29.72
CA GLY A 33 -18.52 -13.75 28.76
C GLY A 33 -19.03 -14.14 27.37
N PHE A 34 -18.28 -13.76 26.34
CA PHE A 34 -18.52 -14.21 24.97
C PHE A 34 -18.31 -15.73 24.91
N THR A 35 -19.22 -16.46 24.28
CA THR A 35 -19.08 -17.91 24.14
C THR A 35 -18.10 -18.23 23.02
N LEU A 36 -17.36 -19.35 23.15
CA LEU A 36 -16.47 -19.81 22.09
C LEU A 36 -17.22 -20.13 20.80
N ALA A 37 -18.47 -20.60 20.91
CA ALA A 37 -19.33 -20.91 19.77
C ALA A 37 -19.72 -19.65 18.98
N GLU A 38 -20.05 -18.55 19.67
CA GLU A 38 -20.31 -17.26 19.02
C GLU A 38 -19.09 -16.77 18.25
N LEU A 39 -17.88 -16.92 18.81
CA LEU A 39 -16.65 -16.52 18.11
C LEU A 39 -16.37 -17.40 16.89
N LEU A 40 -16.62 -18.70 17.02
CA LEU A 40 -16.32 -19.68 15.98
C LEU A 40 -17.15 -19.42 14.71
N VAL A 41 -18.45 -19.13 14.87
CA VAL A 41 -19.31 -18.81 13.72
C VAL A 41 -18.87 -17.52 13.03
N VAL A 42 -18.43 -16.51 13.79
CA VAL A 42 -17.95 -15.24 13.22
C VAL A 42 -16.69 -15.46 12.39
N VAL A 43 -15.68 -16.15 12.92
CA VAL A 43 -14.45 -16.41 12.15
C VAL A 43 -14.70 -17.32 10.95
N ALA A 44 -15.66 -18.23 11.02
CA ALA A 44 -16.07 -19.05 9.89
C ALA A 44 -16.64 -18.19 8.74
N ILE A 45 -17.55 -17.25 9.05
CA ILE A 45 -18.13 -16.35 8.05
C ILE A 45 -17.05 -15.41 7.47
N VAL A 46 -16.21 -14.82 8.34
CA VAL A 46 -15.09 -13.97 7.88
C VAL A 46 -14.13 -14.75 6.99
N GLY A 47 -13.85 -16.03 7.30
CA GLY A 47 -13.02 -16.90 6.47
C GLY A 47 -13.56 -17.08 5.05
N ILE A 48 -14.87 -17.28 4.91
CA ILE A 48 -15.54 -17.39 3.59
C ILE A 48 -15.42 -16.07 2.82
N LEU A 49 -15.67 -14.94 3.47
CA LEU A 49 -15.56 -13.62 2.84
C LEU A 49 -14.12 -13.34 2.36
N VAL A 50 -13.13 -13.63 3.20
CA VAL A 50 -11.71 -13.42 2.88
C VAL A 50 -11.26 -14.31 1.72
N ALA A 51 -11.71 -15.57 1.67
CA ALA A 51 -11.37 -16.51 0.61
C ALA A 51 -11.75 -16.00 -0.79
N ILE A 52 -12.92 -15.36 -0.92
CA ILE A 52 -13.36 -14.74 -2.19
C ILE A 52 -12.72 -13.37 -2.39
N SER A 53 -12.58 -12.59 -1.31
CA SER A 53 -12.13 -11.19 -1.39
C SER A 53 -10.68 -11.05 -1.81
N ILE A 54 -9.77 -11.91 -1.31
CA ILE A 54 -8.33 -11.82 -1.62
C ILE A 54 -8.06 -11.87 -3.14
N PRO A 55 -8.47 -12.91 -3.91
CA PRO A 55 -8.14 -12.99 -5.33
C PRO A 55 -8.79 -11.87 -6.17
N VAL A 56 -9.99 -11.43 -5.80
CA VAL A 56 -10.67 -10.32 -6.47
C VAL A 56 -9.92 -9.02 -6.22
N PHE A 57 -9.55 -8.75 -4.97
CA PHE A 57 -8.83 -7.54 -4.58
C PHE A 57 -7.43 -7.49 -5.20
N THR A 58 -6.70 -8.61 -5.22
CA THR A 58 -5.37 -8.66 -5.84
C THR A 58 -5.43 -8.41 -7.35
N SER A 59 -6.42 -8.97 -8.04
CA SER A 59 -6.65 -8.70 -9.47
C SER A 59 -6.96 -7.22 -9.73
N GLN A 60 -7.84 -6.61 -8.92
CA GLN A 60 -8.17 -5.20 -9.06
C GLN A 60 -6.97 -4.30 -8.75
N LEU A 61 -6.18 -4.64 -7.74
CA LEU A 61 -4.96 -3.91 -7.40
C LEU A 61 -3.94 -3.96 -8.55
N SER A 62 -3.76 -5.11 -9.21
CA SER A 62 -2.88 -5.23 -10.38
C SER A 62 -3.40 -4.38 -11.55
N LYS A 63 -4.71 -4.39 -11.83
CA LYS A 63 -5.30 -3.52 -12.86
C LYS A 63 -5.10 -2.03 -12.56
N ALA A 64 -5.27 -1.63 -11.30
CA ALA A 64 -5.05 -0.25 -10.87
C ALA A 64 -3.57 0.16 -11.05
N ARG A 65 -2.62 -0.68 -10.64
CA ARG A 65 -1.18 -0.44 -10.84
C ARG A 65 -0.82 -0.31 -12.30
N LYS A 66 -1.35 -1.19 -13.16
CA LYS A 66 -1.16 -1.12 -14.62
C LYS A 66 -1.66 0.23 -15.18
N ALA A 67 -2.86 0.67 -14.78
CA ALA A 67 -3.42 1.94 -15.23
C ALA A 67 -2.56 3.13 -14.80
N THR A 68 -2.09 3.15 -13.55
CA THR A 68 -1.19 4.18 -13.02
C THR A 68 0.14 4.21 -13.76
N ASN A 69 0.78 3.06 -13.96
CA ASN A 69 2.05 2.98 -14.69
C ASN A 69 1.91 3.49 -16.13
N LEU A 70 0.81 3.15 -16.81
CA LEU A 70 0.52 3.64 -18.16
C LEU A 70 0.26 5.15 -18.20
N ALA A 71 -0.38 5.72 -17.16
CA ALA A 71 -0.55 7.16 -17.05
C ALA A 71 0.80 7.88 -16.83
N ASN A 72 1.63 7.35 -15.93
CA ASN A 72 2.95 7.91 -15.63
C ASN A 72 3.88 7.87 -16.85
N LEU A 73 3.80 6.81 -17.66
CA LEU A 73 4.52 6.72 -18.94
C LEU A 73 4.14 7.86 -19.89
N ARG A 74 2.85 8.14 -20.04
CA ARG A 74 2.38 9.22 -20.91
C ARG A 74 2.88 10.58 -20.40
N ALA A 75 2.89 10.78 -19.08
CA ALA A 75 3.43 11.97 -18.46
C ALA A 75 4.94 12.11 -18.74
N ALA A 76 5.72 11.04 -18.54
CA ALA A 76 7.15 11.01 -18.84
C ALA A 76 7.44 11.36 -20.31
N LYS A 77 6.68 10.77 -21.25
CA LYS A 77 6.79 11.09 -22.68
C LYS A 77 6.51 12.56 -22.95
N ALA A 78 5.42 13.09 -22.41
CA ALA A 78 5.04 14.48 -22.62
C ALA A 78 6.09 15.46 -22.08
N ALA A 79 6.61 15.20 -20.87
CA ALA A 79 7.64 16.02 -20.24
C ALA A 79 8.95 15.99 -21.05
N ALA A 80 9.43 14.80 -21.45
CA ALA A 80 10.65 14.67 -22.26
C ALA A 80 10.53 15.36 -23.62
N VAL A 81 9.38 15.23 -24.30
CA VAL A 81 9.14 15.91 -25.57
C VAL A 81 9.07 17.43 -25.39
N ALA A 82 8.43 17.92 -24.32
CA ALA A 82 8.38 19.34 -24.03
C ALA A 82 9.79 19.92 -23.84
N GLU A 83 10.61 19.28 -23.01
CA GLU A 83 11.99 19.70 -22.75
C GLU A 83 12.88 19.65 -24.01
N TYR A 84 12.67 18.64 -24.85
CA TYR A 84 13.38 18.53 -26.12
C TYR A 84 13.07 19.68 -27.07
N LEU A 85 11.79 20.06 -27.18
CA LEU A 85 11.35 21.16 -28.05
C LEU A 85 11.79 22.54 -27.54
N THR A 86 11.93 22.72 -26.22
CA THR A 86 12.41 23.98 -25.63
C THR A 86 13.92 24.15 -25.71
N GLY A 87 14.67 23.05 -25.76
CA GLY A 87 16.13 23.05 -25.66
C GLY A 87 16.91 23.20 -26.97
N GLU A 88 16.25 23.51 -28.10
CA GLU A 88 16.84 23.58 -29.46
C GLU A 88 17.79 22.39 -29.75
N LYS A 89 17.36 21.18 -29.39
CA LYS A 89 18.16 19.97 -29.52
C LYS A 89 18.08 19.40 -30.94
N GLU A 90 19.21 18.87 -31.42
CA GLU A 90 19.27 18.11 -32.67
C GLU A 90 19.70 16.67 -32.38
N GLY A 91 19.06 15.70 -33.03
CA GLY A 91 19.42 14.28 -32.91
C GLY A 91 18.63 13.55 -31.83
N ALA A 92 19.19 12.46 -31.32
CA ALA A 92 18.56 11.61 -30.32
C ALA A 92 19.06 11.95 -28.91
N GLU A 93 18.15 12.32 -28.03
CA GLU A 93 18.42 12.69 -26.65
C GLU A 93 17.67 11.78 -25.68
N ILE A 94 18.24 11.55 -24.49
CA ILE A 94 17.64 10.73 -23.44
C ILE A 94 17.28 11.62 -22.25
N TYR A 95 16.07 11.43 -21.73
CA TYR A 95 15.55 12.14 -20.56
C TYR A 95 15.19 11.16 -19.47
N ASN A 96 15.60 11.43 -18.24
CA ASN A 96 15.10 10.75 -17.05
C ASN A 96 13.93 11.54 -16.48
N TYR A 97 12.81 10.87 -16.27
CA TYR A 97 11.61 11.40 -15.64
C TYR A 97 11.44 10.80 -14.25
N ASP A 98 11.25 11.66 -13.25
CA ASP A 98 10.90 11.25 -11.90
C ASP A 98 9.43 11.58 -11.63
N ILE A 99 8.65 10.60 -11.17
CA ILE A 99 7.20 10.76 -10.95
C ILE A 99 6.90 11.72 -9.80
N ALA A 100 7.80 11.84 -8.82
CA ALA A 100 7.61 12.72 -7.67
C ALA A 100 7.88 14.19 -8.03
N SER A 101 8.91 14.47 -8.84
CA SER A 101 9.18 15.84 -9.31
C SER A 101 8.27 16.24 -10.48
N GLY A 102 7.87 15.27 -11.32
CA GLY A 102 7.14 15.55 -12.56
C GLY A 102 8.03 16.18 -13.65
N GLU A 103 9.34 16.18 -13.45
CA GLU A 103 10.31 16.83 -14.34
C GLU A 103 11.05 15.80 -15.18
N ALA A 104 11.35 16.15 -16.43
CA ALA A 104 12.21 15.39 -17.32
C ALA A 104 13.57 16.06 -17.41
N VAL A 105 14.63 15.36 -17.03
CA VAL A 105 16.01 15.88 -16.99
C VAL A 105 16.83 15.21 -18.08
N LEU A 106 17.50 16.03 -18.90
CA LEU A 106 18.41 15.54 -19.93
C LEU A 106 19.57 14.75 -19.30
N VAL A 107 19.78 13.55 -19.80
CA VAL A 107 20.92 12.69 -19.50
C VAL A 107 21.60 12.48 -20.85
N GLY A 108 22.72 13.14 -21.10
CA GLY A 108 23.39 13.09 -22.41
C GLY A 108 23.78 11.67 -22.85
N GLU A 109 24.55 11.54 -23.94
CA GLU A 109 24.84 10.24 -24.61
C GLU A 109 25.44 9.14 -23.69
N ASN A 110 26.03 9.50 -22.54
CA ASN A 110 26.56 8.59 -21.51
C ASN A 110 25.73 8.53 -20.21
N GLY A 111 24.55 9.14 -20.22
CA GLY A 111 23.61 9.12 -19.12
C GLY A 111 23.13 7.72 -18.86
N VAL A 112 23.44 7.17 -17.68
CA VAL A 112 22.98 5.85 -17.26
C VAL A 112 21.45 5.81 -17.41
N THR A 113 20.96 4.97 -18.32
CA THR A 113 19.58 4.49 -18.30
C THR A 113 19.37 3.96 -16.89
N GLN A 114 18.57 4.67 -16.08
CA GLN A 114 18.39 4.35 -14.66
C GLN A 114 17.60 3.06 -14.43
N ALA A 115 17.58 2.18 -15.42
CA ALA A 115 16.82 0.98 -15.37
C ALA A 115 17.56 -0.19 -15.93
N THR A 116 17.29 -1.26 -15.21
CA THR A 116 17.94 -2.55 -15.36
C THR A 116 17.14 -3.44 -16.30
N ASP A 117 15.87 -3.11 -16.58
CA ASP A 117 14.97 -3.85 -17.46
C ASP A 117 14.83 -3.19 -18.83
N LYS A 118 15.03 -3.97 -19.92
CA LYS A 118 15.09 -3.50 -21.31
C LYS A 118 13.76 -2.93 -21.83
N GLU A 119 13.90 -1.90 -22.67
CA GLU A 119 13.00 -1.40 -23.71
C GLU A 119 11.68 -2.15 -23.90
N LYS A 120 10.57 -1.56 -23.44
CA LYS A 120 9.25 -2.09 -23.75
C LYS A 120 8.25 -1.00 -24.07
N THR A 121 7.62 -1.09 -25.24
CA THR A 121 6.39 -0.36 -25.54
C THR A 121 5.26 -0.98 -24.73
N LEU A 122 4.80 -0.31 -23.67
CA LEU A 122 3.61 -0.77 -22.93
C LEU A 122 2.34 -0.42 -23.68
N THR A 123 1.72 -1.44 -24.24
CA THR A 123 0.37 -1.40 -24.78
C THR A 123 -0.65 -1.78 -23.69
N PRO A 124 -1.91 -1.35 -23.81
CA PRO A 124 -2.98 -1.82 -22.92
C PRO A 124 -3.15 -3.35 -22.89
N ALA A 125 -2.67 -4.07 -23.91
CA ALA A 125 -2.73 -5.52 -24.03
C ALA A 125 -1.56 -6.26 -23.35
N ASP A 126 -0.55 -5.56 -22.84
CA ASP A 126 0.62 -6.21 -22.24
C ASP A 126 0.26 -6.94 -20.93
N ASN A 127 0.61 -8.23 -20.86
CA ASN A 127 0.39 -9.11 -19.71
C ASN A 127 1.67 -9.33 -18.89
N ASP A 128 2.66 -8.47 -19.07
CA ASP A 128 3.95 -8.59 -18.42
C ASP A 128 3.84 -8.26 -16.93
N LYS A 129 4.04 -9.28 -16.10
CA LYS A 129 3.93 -9.20 -14.64
C LYS A 129 4.84 -8.14 -14.04
N THR A 130 6.00 -7.88 -14.66
CA THR A 130 6.93 -6.84 -14.22
C THR A 130 6.26 -5.47 -14.21
N TYR A 131 5.41 -5.19 -15.21
CA TYR A 131 4.78 -3.87 -15.40
C TYR A 131 3.35 -3.77 -14.85
N THR A 132 2.71 -4.90 -14.58
CA THR A 132 1.38 -4.97 -13.95
C THR A 132 1.42 -5.09 -12.42
N GLU A 133 2.56 -5.49 -11.85
CA GLU A 133 2.68 -5.72 -10.40
C GLU A 133 3.66 -4.77 -9.72
N LYS A 134 4.74 -4.30 -10.39
CA LYS A 134 5.67 -3.32 -9.81
C LYS A 134 5.12 -1.90 -9.86
N LYS A 135 5.54 -1.09 -8.89
CA LYS A 135 5.37 0.37 -8.89
C LYS A 135 6.67 0.98 -9.34
N PHE A 136 6.64 1.77 -10.40
CA PHE A 136 7.80 2.51 -10.87
C PHE A 136 7.84 3.89 -10.23
N SER A 137 9.05 4.39 -10.01
CA SER A 137 9.39 5.71 -9.44
C SER A 137 9.92 6.66 -10.53
N LYS A 138 10.68 6.09 -11.47
CA LYS A 138 11.39 6.79 -12.54
C LYS A 138 11.18 6.10 -13.88
N PHE A 139 11.37 6.84 -14.96
CA PHE A 139 11.35 6.36 -16.34
C PHE A 139 12.47 7.04 -17.13
N SER A 140 13.04 6.37 -18.14
CA SER A 140 13.84 7.07 -19.14
C SER A 140 13.09 7.12 -20.48
N VAL A 141 13.26 8.20 -21.24
CA VAL A 141 12.56 8.45 -22.50
C VAL A 141 13.59 8.93 -23.52
N LYS A 142 13.66 8.26 -24.67
CA LYS A 142 14.48 8.71 -25.80
C LYS A 142 13.62 9.52 -26.77
N VAL A 143 14.09 10.70 -27.14
CA VAL A 143 13.45 11.61 -28.10
C VAL A 143 14.41 11.84 -29.26
N THR A 144 14.00 11.56 -30.50
CA THR A 144 14.84 11.72 -31.70
C THR A 144 14.15 12.61 -32.73
N THR A 145 14.84 13.61 -33.29
CA THR A 145 14.34 14.40 -34.44
C THR A 145 14.43 13.62 -35.76
N GLY A 146 13.38 13.77 -36.56
CA GLY A 146 13.15 13.05 -37.84
C GLY A 146 11.73 12.50 -37.95
N ALA A 147 11.00 12.49 -36.82
CA ALA A 147 9.69 11.88 -36.77
C ALA A 147 8.59 12.77 -37.36
N THR A 148 8.14 12.47 -38.58
CA THR A 148 6.73 12.77 -38.94
C THR A 148 5.83 12.13 -37.88
N ALA A 149 4.59 12.59 -37.68
CA ALA A 149 3.67 12.10 -36.63
C ALA A 149 3.42 10.57 -36.55
N LYS A 150 4.03 9.78 -37.46
CA LYS A 150 4.07 8.31 -37.50
C LYS A 150 5.37 7.69 -37.00
N ASP A 151 6.46 8.43 -36.90
CA ASP A 151 7.74 7.91 -36.47
C ASP A 151 7.79 7.87 -34.95
N LYS A 152 8.00 6.67 -34.48
CA LYS A 152 7.84 6.25 -33.10
C LYS A 152 8.93 6.94 -32.30
N SER A 153 8.60 8.03 -31.60
CA SER A 153 9.33 8.42 -30.39
C SER A 153 9.28 7.20 -29.47
N GLU A 154 10.33 6.39 -29.56
CA GLU A 154 10.46 5.08 -28.94
C GLU A 154 10.64 5.32 -27.44
N VAL A 155 9.53 5.20 -26.71
CA VAL A 155 9.55 5.27 -25.26
C VAL A 155 10.16 3.97 -24.78
N VAL A 156 11.48 3.97 -24.66
CA VAL A 156 12.26 2.88 -24.10
C VAL A 156 12.06 2.89 -22.59
N LEU A 157 11.11 2.09 -22.11
CA LEU A 157 10.82 2.04 -20.69
C LEU A 157 11.87 1.29 -19.91
N TYR A 158 12.03 1.81 -18.72
CA TYR A 158 13.17 1.59 -17.89
C TYR A 158 12.63 1.65 -16.46
N ALA A 159 12.48 0.49 -15.85
CA ALA A 159 12.05 0.27 -14.48
C ALA A 159 13.23 0.17 -13.51
N GLU A 160 13.08 0.76 -12.32
CA GLU A 160 13.95 0.50 -11.15
C GLU A 160 13.74 -0.93 -10.58
#